data_AF-A0A1M7QZX3-F1
#
_entry.id   AF-A0A1M7QZX3-F1
#
_cell.length_a   1.000
_cell.length_b   1.000
_cell.length_c   1.000
_cell.angle_alpha   90.00
_cell.angle_beta   90.00
_cell.angle_gamma   90.00
#
_symmetry.space_group_name_H-M   'P 1'
#
loop_
_entity.id
_entity.type
_entity.pdbx_description
1 polymer ?
#
loop_
_entity_poly.entity_id
_entity_poly.type
_entity_poly.pdbx_seq_one_letter_code
_entity_poly.pdbx_strand_id
1 'polypeptide(L)'
;MNLGQIIASLSADDTRTIVAKRPWMENSEARLISLTDGFRVPSDVLSEGFEYFLEVDIVVNDVLGDLANRLSPAQRIAAVVFYAENDAYPDWLNAMSRGLS
;
A
#
# COMPACT_ATOMS: atom_id res chain seq x y z
N MET A 1 -0.50 5.16 13.61
CA MET A 1 -1.62 4.57 12.86
C MET A 1 -1.24 3.16 12.49
N ASN A 2 -2.20 2.32 12.10
CA ASN A 2 -1.90 1.03 11.48
C ASN A 2 -2.05 1.08 9.95
N LEU A 3 -1.58 0.04 9.28
CA LEU A 3 -1.56 -0.05 7.82
C LEU A 3 -2.97 0.06 7.21
N GLY A 4 -3.97 -0.61 7.80
CA GLY A 4 -5.35 -0.55 7.32
C GLY A 4 -5.94 0.85 7.39
N GLN A 5 -5.68 1.59 8.48
CA GLN A 5 -6.09 2.99 8.61
C GLN A 5 -5.48 3.88 7.54
N ILE A 6 -4.18 3.70 7.23
CA ILE A 6 -3.51 4.46 6.18
C ILE A 6 -4.14 4.17 4.83
N ILE A 7 -4.28 2.88 4.45
CA ILE A 7 -4.87 2.45 3.17
C ILE A 7 -6.29 3.01 3.00
N ALA A 8 -7.09 3.04 4.08
CA ALA A 8 -8.46 3.55 4.04
C ALA A 8 -8.54 5.09 3.84
N SER A 9 -7.47 5.83 4.15
CA SER A 9 -7.43 7.30 4.10
C SER A 9 -6.59 7.87 2.97
N LEU A 10 -6.10 7.04 2.04
CA LEU A 10 -5.23 7.52 0.95
C LEU A 10 -5.98 8.45 0.00
N SER A 11 -5.22 9.41 -0.53
CA SER A 11 -5.64 10.33 -1.59
C SER A 11 -4.66 10.22 -2.75
N ALA A 12 -5.15 10.38 -3.98
CA ALA A 12 -4.31 10.35 -5.19
C ALA A 12 -3.28 11.50 -5.23
N ASP A 13 -3.53 12.59 -4.50
CA ASP A 13 -2.62 13.75 -4.45
C ASP A 13 -1.46 13.58 -3.45
N ASP A 14 -1.44 12.48 -2.68
CA ASP A 14 -0.40 12.25 -1.67
C ASP A 14 0.82 11.58 -2.30
N THR A 15 1.93 12.31 -2.35
CA THR A 15 3.19 11.84 -2.97
C THR A 15 4.09 11.09 -1.99
N ARG A 16 3.61 10.77 -0.78
CA ARG A 16 4.41 10.10 0.25
C ARG A 16 4.50 8.60 0.02
N THR A 17 5.39 7.98 0.78
CA THR A 17 5.57 6.54 0.83
C THR A 17 5.03 5.98 2.14
N ILE A 18 4.34 4.86 2.05
CA ILE A 18 3.93 4.06 3.20
C ILE A 18 5.14 3.24 3.65
N VAL A 19 5.44 3.30 4.94
CA VAL A 19 6.35 2.37 5.61
C VAL A 19 5.58 1.59 6.66
N ALA A 20 5.93 0.31 6.85
CA ALA A 20 5.25 -0.56 7.79
C ALA A 20 6.21 -1.57 8.44
N LYS A 21 5.92 -1.95 9.68
CA LYS A 21 6.65 -3.01 10.38
C LYS A 21 6.18 -4.39 9.91
N ARG A 22 7.11 -5.32 9.71
CA ARG A 22 6.82 -6.72 9.41
C ARG A 22 6.25 -7.47 10.63
N PRO A 23 5.47 -8.53 10.43
CA PRO A 23 4.86 -8.94 9.16
C PRO A 23 3.79 -7.92 8.73
N TRP A 24 3.59 -7.72 7.42
CA TRP A 24 2.63 -6.74 6.92
C TRP A 24 1.20 -7.30 7.01
N MET A 25 0.40 -6.69 7.87
CA MET A 25 -0.99 -7.03 8.14
C MET A 25 -1.77 -5.74 8.39
N GLU A 26 -3.10 -5.81 8.36
CA GLU A 26 -3.98 -4.65 8.61
C GLU A 26 -3.61 -3.87 9.88
N ASN A 27 -3.26 -4.57 10.95
CA ASN A 27 -2.93 -4.00 12.26
C ASN A 27 -1.46 -3.63 12.43
N SER A 28 -0.60 -3.86 11.43
CA SER A 28 0.82 -3.53 11.51
C SER A 28 1.02 -2.03 11.69
N GLU A 29 1.98 -1.64 12.53
CA GLU A 29 2.34 -0.24 12.71
C GLU A 29 2.86 0.32 11.37
N ALA A 30 2.30 1.45 10.95
CA ALA A 30 2.62 2.06 9.66
C ALA A 30 2.60 3.59 9.74
N ARG A 31 3.33 4.23 8.81
CA ARG A 31 3.44 5.69 8.69
C ARG A 31 3.56 6.12 7.24
N LEU A 32 3.21 7.37 6.97
CA LEU A 32 3.52 8.05 5.71
C LEU A 32 4.76 8.91 5.92
N ILE A 33 5.72 8.78 5.01
CA ILE A 33 6.99 9.51 5.05
C ILE A 33 7.32 10.09 3.67
N SER A 34 8.15 11.13 3.65
CA SER A 34 8.88 11.47 2.43
C SER A 34 10.16 10.63 2.38
N LEU A 35 10.48 10.09 1.20
CA LEU A 35 11.79 9.51 0.97
C LEU A 35 12.86 10.61 0.98
N THR A 36 14.09 10.20 1.25
CA THR A 36 15.27 11.05 1.04
C THR A 36 15.45 11.36 -0.44
N ASP A 37 16.30 12.35 -0.77
CA ASP A 37 16.64 12.71 -2.16
C ASP A 37 17.21 11.54 -2.99
N GLY A 38 17.75 10.51 -2.31
CA GLY A 38 18.20 9.27 -2.94
C GLY A 38 17.10 8.22 -3.15
N PHE A 39 15.83 8.57 -2.97
CA PHE A 39 14.67 7.67 -3.01
C PHE A 39 14.85 6.48 -2.05
N ARG A 40 15.22 6.78 -0.79
CA ARG A 40 15.39 5.79 0.27
C ARG A 40 14.62 6.19 1.52
N VAL A 41 14.18 5.20 2.29
CA VAL A 41 13.60 5.40 3.62
C VAL A 41 14.65 6.06 4.52
N PRO A 42 14.32 7.14 5.25
CA PRO A 42 15.21 7.77 6.21
C PRO A 42 15.77 6.79 7.26
N SER A 43 17.02 6.98 7.68
CA SER A 43 17.71 6.04 8.57
C SER A 43 17.13 5.98 9.99
N ASP A 44 16.57 7.09 10.47
CA ASP A 44 15.84 7.16 11.74
C ASP A 44 14.57 6.30 11.69
N VAL A 45 13.81 6.37 10.59
CA VAL A 45 12.64 5.52 10.35
C VAL A 45 13.01 4.04 10.27
N LEU A 46 14.10 3.70 9.57
CA LEU A 46 14.62 2.32 9.55
C LEU A 46 15.03 1.84 10.94
N SER A 47 15.67 2.70 11.75
CA SER A 47 16.10 2.35 13.11
C SER A 47 14.95 2.07 14.08
N GLU A 48 13.76 2.59 13.79
CA GLU A 48 12.53 2.29 14.52
C GLU A 48 11.89 0.95 14.11
N GLY A 49 12.47 0.24 13.14
CA GLY A 49 12.04 -1.07 12.66
C GLY A 49 11.00 -1.02 11.55
N PHE A 50 10.81 0.14 10.91
CA PHE A 50 9.96 0.24 9.72
C PHE A 50 10.71 -0.20 8.46
N GLU A 51 9.97 -0.80 7.54
CA GLU A 51 10.46 -1.15 6.21
C GLU A 51 9.65 -0.40 5.15
N TYR A 52 10.26 -0.22 3.96
CA TYR A 52 9.54 0.24 2.78
C TYR A 52 8.36 -0.69 2.50
N PHE A 53 7.17 -0.13 2.36
CA PHE A 53 5.98 -0.88 1.97
C PHE A 53 5.63 -0.59 0.51
N LEU A 54 5.01 0.57 0.23
CA LEU A 54 4.64 1.02 -1.11
C LEU A 54 4.49 2.55 -1.15
N GLU A 55 4.73 3.14 -2.31
CA GLU A 55 4.32 4.53 -2.60
C GLU A 55 2.79 4.64 -2.65
N VAL A 56 2.24 5.78 -2.21
CA VAL A 56 0.78 5.99 -2.23
C VAL A 56 0.23 5.97 -3.66
N ASP A 57 0.99 6.51 -4.62
CA ASP A 57 0.64 6.49 -6.04
C ASP A 57 0.41 5.07 -6.56
N ILE A 58 1.33 4.15 -6.27
CA ILE A 58 1.19 2.72 -6.63
C ILE A 58 -0.07 2.13 -6.00
N VAL A 59 -0.35 2.41 -4.73
CA VAL A 59 -1.54 1.87 -4.07
C VAL A 59 -2.83 2.39 -4.71
N VAL A 60 -2.93 3.70 -4.93
CA VAL A 60 -4.16 4.34 -5.39
C VAL A 60 -4.40 4.09 -6.87
N ASN A 61 -3.39 4.30 -7.72
CA ASN A 61 -3.55 4.30 -9.17
C ASN A 61 -3.30 2.92 -9.79
N ASP A 62 -2.34 2.15 -9.28
CA ASP A 62 -1.98 0.86 -9.90
C ASP A 62 -2.68 -0.33 -9.25
N VAL A 63 -2.64 -0.45 -7.91
CA VAL A 63 -3.18 -1.61 -7.20
C VAL A 63 -4.70 -1.54 -7.08
N LEU A 64 -5.23 -0.42 -6.61
CA LEU A 64 -6.67 -0.25 -6.43
C LEU A 64 -7.32 0.28 -7.70
N GLY A 65 -6.76 1.32 -8.31
CA GLY A 65 -7.20 1.93 -9.56
C GLY A 65 -8.73 2.06 -9.68
N ASP A 66 -9.25 1.68 -10.84
CA ASP A 66 -10.70 1.70 -11.13
C ASP A 66 -11.51 0.72 -10.28
N LEU A 67 -10.86 -0.27 -9.66
CA LEU A 67 -11.53 -1.25 -8.79
C LEU A 67 -11.76 -0.72 -7.37
N ALA A 68 -11.14 0.40 -6.98
CA ALA A 68 -11.21 0.92 -5.62
C ALA A 68 -12.65 0.94 -5.07
N ASN A 69 -13.62 1.47 -5.82
CA ASN A 69 -15.02 1.58 -5.41
C ASN A 69 -15.81 0.25 -5.39
N ARG A 70 -15.27 -0.81 -6.00
CA ARG A 70 -15.88 -2.15 -6.03
C ARG A 70 -15.36 -3.07 -4.94
N LEU A 71 -14.20 -2.75 -4.38
CA LEU A 71 -13.55 -3.55 -3.33
C LEU A 71 -14.05 -3.11 -1.96
N SER A 72 -14.40 -4.09 -1.12
CA SER A 72 -14.58 -3.87 0.31
C SER A 72 -13.27 -3.42 0.97
N PRO A 73 -13.31 -2.75 2.14
CA PRO A 73 -12.09 -2.35 2.85
C PRO A 73 -11.09 -3.49 3.06
N ALA A 74 -11.57 -4.67 3.46
CA ALA A 74 -10.73 -5.85 3.66
C ALA A 74 -10.07 -6.33 2.35
N GLN A 75 -10.79 -6.29 1.22
CA GLN A 75 -10.22 -6.65 -0.09
C GLN A 75 -9.16 -5.64 -0.55
N ARG A 76 -9.34 -4.34 -0.28
CA ARG A 76 -8.34 -3.33 -0.58
C ARG A 76 -7.04 -3.62 0.17
N ILE A 77 -7.13 -3.86 1.47
CA ILE A 77 -5.96 -4.19 2.30
C ILE A 77 -5.30 -5.48 1.81
N ALA A 78 -6.08 -6.53 1.54
CA ALA A 78 -5.55 -7.80 1.05
C ALA A 78 -4.84 -7.67 -0.30
N ALA A 79 -5.39 -6.91 -1.25
CA ALA A 79 -4.76 -6.65 -2.54
C ALA A 79 -3.43 -5.92 -2.38
N VAL A 80 -3.40 -4.87 -1.56
CA VAL A 80 -2.24 -4.02 -1.35
C VAL A 80 -1.12 -4.76 -0.61
N VAL A 81 -1.44 -5.53 0.44
CA VAL A 81 -0.47 -6.39 1.13
C VAL A 81 0.07 -7.47 0.20
N PHE A 82 -0.80 -8.11 -0.58
CA PHE A 82 -0.35 -9.12 -1.55
C PHE A 82 0.61 -8.50 -2.57
N TYR A 83 0.27 -7.34 -3.12
CA TYR A 83 1.13 -6.65 -4.09
C TYR A 83 2.48 -6.30 -3.48
N ALA A 84 2.52 -5.72 -2.27
CA ALA A 84 3.76 -5.37 -1.59
C ALA A 84 4.67 -6.59 -1.35
N GLU A 85 4.10 -7.76 -1.05
CA GLU A 85 4.85 -9.00 -0.79
C GLU A 85 5.34 -9.70 -2.07
N ASN A 86 4.60 -9.57 -3.17
CA ASN A 86 4.80 -10.41 -4.36
C ASN A 86 5.20 -9.63 -5.62
N ASP A 87 5.18 -8.29 -5.58
CA ASP A 87 5.34 -7.41 -6.74
C ASP A 87 4.42 -7.83 -7.92
N ALA A 88 3.21 -8.26 -7.58
CA ALA A 88 2.24 -8.83 -8.50
C ALA A 88 0.81 -8.69 -7.98
N TYR A 89 -0.16 -8.64 -8.91
CA TYR A 89 -1.58 -8.63 -8.56
C TYR A 89 -2.08 -10.02 -8.18
N PRO A 90 -2.94 -10.16 -7.16
CA PRO A 90 -3.55 -11.45 -6.86
C PRO A 90 -4.53 -11.87 -7.96
N ASP A 91 -4.61 -13.17 -8.25
CA ASP A 91 -5.41 -13.72 -9.34
C ASP A 91 -6.88 -13.29 -9.31
N TRP A 92 -7.47 -13.20 -8.11
CA TRP A 92 -8.86 -12.78 -7.94
C TRP A 92 -9.09 -11.32 -8.37
N LEU A 93 -8.10 -10.45 -8.18
CA LEU A 93 -8.18 -9.04 -8.59
C LEU A 93 -8.06 -8.93 -10.12
N ASN A 94 -7.14 -9.70 -10.71
CA ASN A 94 -7.00 -9.83 -12.16
C ASN A 94 -8.29 -10.34 -12.82
N ALA A 95 -8.95 -11.33 -12.22
CA ALA A 95 -10.22 -11.86 -12.69
C ALA A 95 -11.34 -10.80 -12.65
N MET A 96 -11.38 -9.97 -11.61
CA MET A 96 -12.35 -8.86 -11.49
C MET A 96 -12.11 -7.75 -12.52
N SER A 97 -10.85 -7.48 -12.85
CA SER A 97 -10.46 -6.49 -13.87
C SER A 97 -10.88 -6.93 -15.29
N ARG A 98 -10.68 -8.20 -15.64
CA ARG A 98 -11.08 -8.75 -16.95
C ARG A 98 -12.59 -8.73 -17.19
N GLY A 99 -13.40 -8.67 -16.14
CA GLY A 99 -14.86 -8.52 -16.26
C GLY A 99 -15.32 -7.08 -16.58
N LEU A 100 -14.39 -6.13 -16.73
CA LEU A 100 -14.67 -4.74 -17.14
C LEU A 100 -14.46 -4.49 -18.65
N SER A 101 -13.91 -5.46 -19.37
CA SER A 101 -13.57 -5.38 -20.80
C SER A 101 -14.76 -5.64 -21.72
#